data_AF-A0A843CAS1-F1
#
_entry.id   AF-A0A843CAS1-F1
#
_cell.length_a   1.000
_cell.length_b   1.000
_cell.length_c   1.000
_cell.angle_alpha   90.00
_cell.angle_beta   90.00
_cell.angle_gamma   90.00
#
_symmetry.space_group_name_H-M   'P 1'
#
loop_
_entity.id
_entity.type
_entity.pdbx_description
1 polymer ?
#
loop_
_entity_poly.entity_id
_entity_poly.type
_entity_poly.pdbx_seq_one_letter_code
_entity_poly.pdbx_strand_id
1 'polypeptide(L)' 'LEELAKGQELVFAASGVTKGELLNGVRIISAGAVVNSICMRLPSGTVERSETTLRFKEHPVYKQFLHPRNQFKNEKKI' A
#
# COMPACT_ATOMS: atom_id res chain seq x y z
N LEU A 1 -15.33 -16.10 12.66
CA LEU A 1 -14.20 -15.36 12.02
C LEU A 1 -12.89 -16.10 12.16
N GLU A 2 -12.56 -16.58 13.36
CA GLU A 2 -11.34 -17.37 13.59
C GLU A 2 -11.22 -18.64 12.73
N GLU A 3 -12.32 -19.18 12.19
CA GLU A 3 -12.24 -20.29 11.25
C GLU A 3 -11.90 -19.89 9.80
N LEU A 4 -12.28 -18.67 9.40
CA LEU A 4 -12.13 -18.14 8.04
C LEU A 4 -10.79 -17.42 7.84
N ALA A 5 -10.28 -16.78 8.90
CA ALA A 5 -8.99 -16.11 8.90
C ALA A 5 -8.27 -16.44 10.22
N LYS A 6 -7.29 -17.35 10.13
CA LYS A 6 -6.50 -17.87 11.26
C LYS A 6 -5.15 -17.18 11.34
N GLY A 7 -4.60 -17.10 12.54
CA GLY A 7 -3.23 -16.64 12.79
C GLY A 7 -3.15 -15.23 13.39
N GLN A 8 -1.99 -14.91 13.94
CA GLN A 8 -1.73 -13.62 14.60
C GLN A 8 -1.23 -12.55 13.62
N GLU A 9 -0.72 -12.98 12.46
CA GLU A 9 -0.14 -12.12 11.41
C GLU A 9 -1.05 -12.11 10.19
N LEU A 10 -1.94 -11.12 10.11
CA LEU A 10 -2.86 -10.95 9.00
C LEU A 10 -2.81 -9.52 8.44
N VAL A 11 -2.93 -9.42 7.13
CA VAL A 11 -3.08 -8.17 6.39
C VAL A 11 -4.31 -8.28 5.50
N PHE A 12 -5.09 -7.21 5.43
CA PHE A 12 -6.18 -7.06 4.48
C PHE A 12 -5.95 -5.79 3.67
N ALA A 13 -6.16 -5.87 2.36
CA ALA A 13 -6.14 -4.73 1.47
C ALA A 13 -7.30 -4.82 0.48
N ALA A 14 -7.92 -3.68 0.21
CA ALA A 14 -9.00 -3.58 -0.77
C ALA A 14 -8.95 -2.23 -1.50
N SER A 15 -9.43 -2.23 -2.75
CA SER A 15 -9.55 -1.04 -3.59
C SER A 15 -10.95 -0.95 -4.18
N GLY A 16 -11.48 0.26 -4.24
CA GLY A 16 -12.79 0.51 -4.86
C GLY A 16 -12.71 0.43 -6.38
N VAL A 17 -13.51 -0.43 -7.00
CA VAL A 17 -13.62 -0.51 -8.47
C VAL A 17 -14.74 0.40 -8.95
N THR A 18 -15.94 0.25 -8.38
CA THR A 18 -17.11 1.12 -8.59
C THR A 18 -17.45 1.87 -7.30
N LYS A 19 -18.39 2.82 -7.36
CA LYS A 19 -18.85 3.55 -6.16
C LYS A 19 -19.41 2.57 -5.13
N GLY A 20 -18.72 2.42 -4.01
CA GLY A 20 -19.19 1.70 -2.84
C GLY A 20 -19.34 2.63 -1.63
N GLU A 21 -19.88 2.09 -0.55
CA GLU A 21 -20.02 2.82 0.72
C GLU A 21 -18.67 3.01 1.42
N LEU A 22 -17.79 2.02 1.32
CA LEU A 22 -16.49 2.03 2.01
C LEU A 22 -15.39 2.73 1.20
N LEU A 23 -15.36 2.47 -0.10
CA LEU A 23 -14.32 2.95 -1.02
C LEU A 23 -14.98 3.52 -2.27
N ASN A 24 -14.49 4.68 -2.71
CA ASN A 24 -14.88 5.24 -4.00
C ASN A 24 -14.30 4.39 -5.14
N GLY A 25 -15.06 4.26 -6.23
CA GLY A 25 -14.60 3.59 -7.43
C GLY A 25 -13.47 4.35 -8.12
N VAL A 26 -12.81 3.65 -9.06
CA VAL A 26 -11.75 4.24 -9.88
C VAL A 26 -12.32 5.37 -10.73
N ARG A 27 -11.66 6.54 -10.70
CA ARG A 27 -12.00 7.69 -11.54
C ARG A 27 -10.89 7.92 -12.55
N ILE A 28 -11.20 7.77 -13.84
CA ILE A 28 -10.26 8.13 -14.91
C ILE A 28 -10.19 9.66 -15.01
N ILE A 29 -8.97 10.19 -15.04
CA ILE A 29 -8.66 11.62 -15.20
C ILE A 29 -7.74 11.81 -16.41
N SER A 30 -7.58 13.06 -16.87
CA SER A 30 -6.84 13.37 -18.10
C SER A 30 -5.43 12.77 -18.20
N ALA A 31 -4.73 12.63 -17.07
CA ALA A 31 -3.36 12.11 -17.01
C ALA A 31 -3.25 10.69 -16.41
N GLY A 32 -4.36 10.05 -16.09
CA GLY A 32 -4.33 8.74 -15.43
C GLY A 32 -5.62 8.36 -14.68
N ALA A 33 -5.48 7.90 -13.43
CA ALA A 33 -6.63 7.48 -12.63
C ALA A 33 -6.44 7.81 -11.15
N VAL A 34 -7.54 8.07 -10.45
CA VAL A 34 -7.59 8.16 -9.00
C VAL A 34 -8.21 6.88 -8.44
N VAL A 35 -7.49 6.24 -7.51
CA VAL A 35 -7.90 4.99 -6.86
C VAL A 35 -7.99 5.22 -5.35
N ASN A 36 -9.05 4.69 -4.74
CA ASN A 36 -9.25 4.73 -3.30
C ASN A 36 -9.09 3.32 -2.71
N SER A 37 -8.28 3.19 -1.66
CA SER A 37 -7.91 1.91 -1.06
C SER A 37 -7.89 1.97 0.45
N ILE A 38 -8.01 0.81 1.08
CA ILE A 38 -7.79 0.61 2.51
C ILE A 38 -6.83 -0.57 2.71
N CYS A 39 -5.93 -0.43 3.67
CA CYS A 39 -5.04 -1.50 4.12
C CYS A 39 -5.13 -1.61 5.65
N MET A 40 -5.14 -2.81 6.19
CA MET A 40 -5.11 -3.04 7.63
C MET A 40 -4.22 -4.21 8.00
N ARG A 41 -3.57 -4.10 9.17
CA ARG A 41 -2.67 -5.12 9.71
C ARG A 41 -3.08 -5.48 11.13
N LEU A 42 -3.32 -6.77 11.36
CA LEU A 42 -3.83 -7.30 12.63
C LEU A 42 -2.88 -7.08 13.82
N PRO A 43 -1.59 -7.47 13.78
CA PRO A 43 -0.71 -7.35 14.94
C PRO A 43 -0.57 -5.93 15.50
N SER A 44 -0.61 -4.91 14.62
CA SER A 44 -0.51 -3.51 15.04
C SER A 44 -1.84 -2.80 15.17
N GLY A 45 -2.95 -3.43 14.75
CA GLY A 45 -4.26 -2.79 14.62
C GLY A 45 -4.27 -1.59 13.66
N THR A 46 -3.24 -1.42 12.82
CA THR A 46 -3.12 -0.24 11.95
C THR A 46 -4.14 -0.33 10.83
N VAL A 47 -4.85 0.77 10.58
CA VAL A 47 -5.75 0.94 9.44
C VAL A 47 -5.32 2.18 8.66
N GLU A 48 -4.99 1.99 7.39
CA GLU A 48 -4.61 3.04 6.46
C GLU A 48 -5.68 3.18 5.38
N ARG A 49 -6.12 4.41 5.13
CA ARG A 49 -6.88 4.76 3.92
C ARG A 49 -6.00 5.59 3.01
N SER A 50 -6.02 5.29 1.73
CA SER A 50 -5.21 5.97 0.73
C SER A 50 -6.05 6.37 -0.48
N GLU A 51 -5.80 7.57 -0.99
CA GLU A 51 -6.21 7.99 -2.32
C GLU A 51 -4.95 8.21 -3.16
N THR A 52 -4.82 7.47 -4.26
CA THR A 52 -3.61 7.47 -5.10
C THR A 52 -3.96 7.96 -6.50
N THR A 53 -3.16 8.91 -7.01
CA THR A 53 -3.19 9.31 -8.42
C THR A 53 -2.16 8.49 -9.20
N LEU A 54 -2.65 7.53 -9.99
CA LEU A 54 -1.84 6.78 -10.95
C LEU A 54 -1.64 7.64 -12.20
N ARG A 55 -0.38 7.87 -12.60
CA ARG A 55 -0.03 8.59 -13.83
C ARG A 55 0.28 7.58 -14.93
N PHE A 56 -0.40 7.64 -16.08
CA PHE A 56 -0.23 6.63 -17.13
C PHE A 56 0.97 6.88 -18.05
N LYS A 57 1.42 8.13 -18.16
CA LYS A 57 2.53 8.51 -19.07
C LYS A 57 3.91 8.37 -18.44
N GLU A 58 3.99 8.42 -17.12
CA GLU A 58 5.25 8.41 -16.38
C GLU A 58 5.52 7.00 -15.86
N HIS A 59 6.71 6.45 -16.15
CA HIS A 59 7.17 5.25 -15.46
C HIS A 59 7.48 5.62 -14.00
N PRO A 60 7.05 4.84 -12.99
CA PRO A 60 7.42 5.12 -11.61
C PRO A 60 8.94 5.12 -11.47
N VAL A 61 9.51 6.24 -11.01
CA VAL A 61 10.95 6.41 -10.83
C VAL A 61 11.31 5.99 -9.41
N TYR A 62 11.69 4.72 -9.23
CA TYR A 62 12.12 4.17 -7.94
C TYR A 62 13.58 4.48 -7.57
N LYS A 63 14.09 5.69 -7.92
CA LYS A 63 15.51 6.07 -7.70
C LYS A 63 15.97 5.90 -6.24
N GLN A 64 15.05 6.02 -5.28
CA GLN A 64 15.31 5.84 -3.84
C GLN A 64 15.49 4.39 -3.40
N PHE A 65 15.03 3.40 -4.16
CA PHE A 65 15.15 1.97 -3.81
C PHE A 65 16.28 1.26 -4.57
N LEU A 66 16.77 1.86 -5.65
CA LEU A 66 17.88 1.32 -6.46
C LEU A 66 19.27 1.56 -5.84
N HIS A 67 19.35 2.33 -4.76
CA HIS A 67 20.58 2.53 -3.98
C HIS A 67 20.36 2.01 -2.56
N PRO A 68 20.78 0.78 -2.23
CA PRO A 68 20.86 0.38 -0.83
C PRO A 68 21.86 1.31 -0.17
N ARG A 69 21.37 2.23 0.68
CA ARG A 69 22.23 2.95 1.61
C ARG A 69 22.94 1.89 2.44
N ASN A 70 24.25 1.79 2.31
CA ASN A 70 25.12 1.06 3.22
C ASN A 70 24.81 1.48 4.66
N GLN A 71 23.92 0.77 5.34
CA GLN A 71 23.58 1.00 6.75
C GLN A 71 23.97 -0.18 7.66
N PHE A 72 24.71 -1.15 7.15
CA PHE A 72 25.27 -2.25 7.94
C PHE A 72 26.80 -2.34 7.78
N LYS A 73 27.50 -1.26 8.11
CA LYS A 73 28.93 -1.28 8.44
C LYS A 73 29.11 -0.46 9.71
N ASN A 74 28.81 -1.06 10.85
CA ASN A 74 29.41 -0.78 12.16
C ASN A 74 28.68 -1.59 13.23
N GLU A 75 29.12 -2.82 13.42
CA GLU A 75 28.97 -3.70 14.59
C GLU A 75 29.55 -5.04 14.09
N LYS A 76 30.86 -5.30 14.21
CA LYS A 76 31.53 -5.72 15.44
C LYS A 76 32.99 -5.31 15.43
N LYS A 77 33.36 -4.49 16.41
CA LYS A 77 34.69 -4.45 17.00
C LYS A 77 34.60 -5.30 18.27
N ILE A 78 35.65 -6.07 18.56
CA ILE A 78 35.79 -7.17 19.53
C ILE A 78 35.58 -8.55 18.89
#